data_AF-A0A1Q6QIN9-F1
#
_entry.id   AF-A0A1Q6QIN9-F1
#
_cell.length_a   1.000
_cell.length_b   1.000
_cell.length_c   1.000
_cell.angle_alpha   90.00
_cell.angle_beta   90.00
_cell.angle_gamma   90.00
#
_symmetry.space_group_name_H-M   'P 1'
#
loop_
_entity.id
_entity.type
_entity.pdbx_description
1 polymer ?
#
loop_
_entity_poly.entity_id
_entity_poly.type
_entity_poly.pdbx_seq_one_letter_code
_entity_poly.pdbx_strand_id
1 'polypeptide(L)' 'MVIIAAKKYTEEKVNAVYDGDIYTIINLTPVIHKDDRQEQKNEIEKTLYTVFSKYTPKKK' A
#
# COMPACT_ATOMS: atom_id res chain seq x y z
N MET A 1 -4.92 21.97 2.51
CA MET A 1 -5.64 21.12 1.55
C MET A 1 -4.77 19.88 1.35
N VAL A 2 -5.18 18.71 1.83
CA VAL A 2 -4.45 17.46 1.55
C VAL A 2 -4.95 16.98 0.19
N ILE A 3 -4.15 17.18 -0.85
CA ILE A 3 -4.43 16.62 -2.16
C ILE A 3 -4.06 15.14 -2.08
N ILE A 4 -5.04 14.29 -1.77
CA ILE A 4 -4.87 12.85 -1.96
C ILE A 4 -4.86 12.65 -3.48
N ALA A 5 -3.68 12.74 -4.09
CA ALA A 5 -3.52 12.37 -5.49
C ALA A 5 -4.10 10.96 -5.61
N ALA A 6 -5.15 10.80 -6.43
CA ALA A 6 -5.75 9.50 -6.68
C ALA A 6 -4.63 8.58 -7.15
N LYS A 7 -4.18 7.68 -6.27
CA LYS A 7 -3.05 6.79 -6.54
C LYS A 7 -3.40 5.99 -7.78
N LYS A 8 -2.73 6.29 -8.90
CA LYS A 8 -2.87 5.52 -10.13
C LYS A 8 -2.07 4.25 -9.90
N TYR A 9 -2.70 3.09 -10.02
CA TYR A 9 -2.04 1.80 -9.99
C TYR A 9 -1.96 1.28 -11.42
N THR A 10 -0.83 0.69 -11.79
CA THR A 10 -0.84 -0.26 -12.91
C THR A 10 -1.35 -1.58 -12.38
N GLU A 11 -2.31 -2.14 -13.12
CA GLU A 11 -2.98 -3.37 -12.76
C GLU A 11 -2.49 -4.51 -13.65
N GLU A 12 -2.08 -5.61 -13.03
CA GLU A 12 -1.79 -6.86 -13.73
C GLU A 12 -2.74 -7.95 -13.18
N LYS A 13 -3.44 -8.64 -14.07
CA LYS A 13 -4.36 -9.73 -13.72
C LYS A 13 -3.75 -11.06 -14.10
N VAL A 14 -3.71 -11.98 -13.14
CA VAL A 14 -3.29 -13.36 -13.34
C VAL A 14 -4.37 -14.28 -12.86
N ASN A 15 -4.79 -15.23 -13.69
CA ASN A 15 -5.67 -16.30 -13.26
C ASN A 15 -4.82 -17.48 -12.79
N ALA A 16 -4.99 -17.88 -11.54
CA ALA A 16 -4.34 -19.02 -10.95
C ALA A 16 -5.36 -20.12 -10.69
N VAL A 17 -5.05 -21.35 -11.12
CA VAL A 17 -5.86 -22.52 -10.79
C VAL A 17 -5.30 -23.15 -9.51
N TYR A 18 -6.14 -23.31 -8.50
CA TYR A 18 -5.79 -24.01 -7.27
C TYR A 18 -6.98 -24.86 -6.82
N ASP A 19 -6.73 -26.16 -6.63
CA ASP A 19 -7.76 -27.15 -6.28
C ASP A 19 -8.99 -27.20 -7.22
N GLY A 20 -8.76 -26.97 -8.52
CA GLY A 20 -9.82 -26.95 -9.53
C GLY A 20 -10.58 -25.61 -9.64
N ASP A 21 -10.41 -24.71 -8.67
CA ASP A 21 -10.96 -23.37 -8.68
C ASP A 21 -10.04 -22.37 -9.39
N ILE A 22 -10.63 -21.36 -10.03
CA ILE A 22 -9.91 -20.27 -10.69
C ILE A 22 -9.96 -19.03 -9.81
N TYR A 23 -8.78 -18.58 -9.36
CA TYR A 23 -8.60 -17.34 -8.63
C TYR A 23 -8.03 -16.26 -9.55
N THR A 24 -8.67 -15.09 -9.58
CA THR A 24 -8.08 -13.91 -10.23
C THR A 24 -7.26 -13.13 -9.22
N ILE A 25 -5.95 -13.15 -9.40
CA ILE A 25 -4.99 -12.35 -8.64
C ILE A 25 -4.83 -11.02 -9.38
N ILE A 26 -5.04 -9.91 -8.66
CA ILE A 26 -4.88 -8.56 -9.18
C ILE A 26 -3.69 -7.90 -8.48
N ASN A 27 -2.58 -7.79 -9.20
CA ASN A 27 -1.38 -7.11 -8.73
C ASN A 27 -1.50 -5.61 -9.03
N LEU A 28 -1.52 -4.80 -7.96
CA LEU A 28 -1.59 -3.34 -8.05
C LEU A 28 -0.21 -2.75 -7.75
N THR A 29 0.49 -2.29 -8.79
CA THR A 29 1.76 -1.58 -8.63
C THR A 29 1.51 -0.06 -8.64
N PRO A 30 1.88 0.68 -7.59
CA PRO A 30 1.63 2.11 -7.53
C PRO A 30 2.48 2.89 -8.55
N VAL A 31 1.85 3.74 -9.34
CA VAL A 31 2.51 4.68 -10.25
C VAL A 31 2.83 5.94 -9.46
N ILE A 32 4.08 6.06 -9.03
CA ILE A 32 4.56 7.18 -8.21
C ILE A 32 5.56 7.99 -9.04
N HIS A 33 5.28 9.28 -9.25
CA HIS A 33 6.24 10.20 -9.85
C HIS A 33 7.48 10.30 -8.96
N LYS A 34 8.67 10.48 -9.53
CA LYS A 34 9.93 10.43 -8.76
C LYS A 34 9.95 11.43 -7.60
N ASP A 35 9.39 12.62 -7.82
CA ASP A 35 9.37 13.71 -6.85
C ASP A 35 8.42 13.44 -5.67
N ASP A 36 7.35 12.67 -5.89
CA ASP A 36 6.34 12.35 -4.87
C ASP A 36 6.75 11.16 -3.98
N ARG A 37 7.80 10.41 -4.36
CA ARG A 37 8.23 9.19 -3.65
C ARG A 37 8.57 9.46 -2.20
N GLN A 38 9.25 10.57 -1.92
CA GLN A 38 9.68 10.89 -0.56
C GLN A 38 8.50 11.30 0.33
N GLU A 39 7.57 12.09 -0.20
CA GLU A 39 6.35 12.48 0.52
C GLU A 39 5.50 11.24 0.84
N GLN A 40 5.28 10.38 -0.15
CA GLN A 40 4.51 9.16 0.03
C GLN A 40 5.18 8.17 1.00
N LYS A 41 6.51 8.07 0.98
CA LYS A 41 7.26 7.28 1.98
C LYS A 41 7.02 7.82 3.40
N ASN A 42 7.13 9.13 3.58
CA ASN A 42 6.91 9.76 4.90
C ASN A 42 5.48 9.53 5.41
N GLU A 43 4.47 9.59 4.53
CA GLU A 43 3.09 9.28 4.88
C GLU A 43 2.90 7.83 5.33
N ILE A 44 3.49 6.88 4.59
CA ILE A 44 3.46 5.45 4.95
C ILE A 44 4.12 5.23 6.31
N GLU A 45 5.32 5.75 6.53
CA GLU A 45 6.04 5.60 7.80
C GLU A 45 5.26 6.19 8.98
N LYS A 46 4.68 7.38 8.81
CA LYS A 46 3.85 8.02 9.84
C LYS A 46 2.60 7.18 10.16
N THR A 47 1.97 6.61 9.14
CA THR A 47 0.79 5.75 9.29
C THR A 47 1.14 4.46 10.02
N LEU A 48 2.23 3.79 9.63
CA LEU A 48 2.71 2.59 10.28
C LEU A 48 3.08 2.87 11.75
N TYR A 49 3.80 3.95 12.04
CA TYR A 49 4.11 4.35 13.40
C TYR A 49 2.83 4.57 14.23
N THR A 50 1.84 5.26 13.66
CA THR A 50 0.55 5.50 14.34
C THR A 50 -0.20 4.22 14.63
N VAL A 51 -0.18 3.24 13.72
CA VAL A 51 -0.82 1.94 13.93
C VAL A 51 -0.07 1.14 14.99
N PHE A 52 1.24 0.99 14.85
CA PHE A 52 2.03 0.14 15.74
C PHE A 52 2.20 0.72 17.14
N SER A 53 2.28 2.05 17.29
CA SER A 53 2.37 2.70 18.61
C SER A 53 1.19 2.38 19.53
N LYS A 54 0.02 2.00 19.00
CA LYS A 54 -1.14 1.55 19.79
C LYS A 54 -0.89 0.20 20.48
N TYR A 55 -0.04 -0.62 19.89
CA TYR A 55 0.27 -1.98 20.35
C TYR A 55 1.64 -2.07 21.03
N THR A 56 2.48 -1.04 20.91
CA THR A 56 3.73 -0.97 21.64
C THR A 56 3.44 -0.66 23.12
N PRO A 57 3.75 -1.56 24.07
CA PRO A 57 3.57 -1.27 25.48
C PRO A 57 4.45 -0.09 25.87
N LYS A 58 3.86 0.93 26.50
CA LYS A 58 4.63 2.05 27.06
C LYS A 58 5.58 1.47 28.11
N LYS A 59 6.90 1.65 27.90
CA LYS A 59 7.88 1.32 28.94
C LYS A 59 7.48 2.07 30.21
N LYS A 60 7.27 1.32 31.29
CA LYS A 60 7.09 1.89 32.64
C LYS A 60 8.37 2.53 33.11
#